data_AF-A0A151RTA7-F1
#
_entry.id   AF-A0A151RTA7-F1
#
_cell.length_a   1.000
_cell.length_b   1.000
_cell.length_c   1.000
_cell.angle_alpha   90.00
_cell.angle_beta   90.00
_cell.angle_gamma   90.00
#
_symmetry.space_group_name_H-M   'P 1'
#
loop_
_entity.id
_entity.type
_entity.pdbx_description
1 polymer ?
#
loop_
_entity_poly.entity_id
_entity_poly.type
_entity_poly.pdbx_seq_one_letter_code
_entity_poly.pdbx_strand_id
1 'polypeptide(L)'
;MEEYPEELRTPPVTLASLVGCPELHPLISTHFLSEQPPINTLALPDFSKISLFNKKRDPDSTATSPSPALGILKRDWLLKHRTKLPSVLAALFPSHHLAADPAHWLQLCSHLDSIKTVIRARNIKFAVVVVVQTNADEISEDRMIALRKRAEVDAKHVVVLNPNDTSELKQTLHRLASTISELAGAFYREEGRRIKQRIEKKNVSSVELIVRYCFKVAVYAEFRSDWTEALKFYEEAYHTLREIVGVTTRLPAVQRLVEIKSISEQLHFKISTLLLHSGKVAEAVMWFRQHRNAYKRLVGAPEGIFLHWEWMSRQFLVFGELLETSSKIIQGISPIILATSSKPLTEWEYYSAYYYQVSTPL
;
A
#
# COMPACT_ATOMS: atom_id res chain seq x y z
N MET A 1 -18.10 -0.88 -10.16
CA MET A 1 -16.76 -0.91 -9.50
C MET A 1 -16.85 -1.50 -8.11
N GLU A 2 -18.03 -1.53 -7.49
CA GLU A 2 -18.26 -1.98 -6.11
C GLU A 2 -17.81 -3.42 -5.81
N GLU A 3 -17.78 -4.29 -6.82
CA GLU A 3 -17.27 -5.66 -6.71
C GLU A 3 -15.77 -5.76 -6.43
N TYR A 4 -15.00 -4.69 -6.67
CA TYR A 4 -13.57 -4.67 -6.35
C TYR A 4 -13.34 -4.39 -4.87
N PRO A 5 -12.38 -5.10 -4.24
CA PRO A 5 -11.90 -4.77 -2.92
C PRO A 5 -11.52 -3.29 -2.80
N GLU A 6 -11.87 -2.67 -1.67
CA GLU A 6 -11.64 -1.25 -1.42
C GLU A 6 -10.15 -0.87 -1.56
N GLU A 7 -9.27 -1.79 -1.20
CA GLU A 7 -7.82 -1.62 -1.30
C GLU A 7 -7.30 -1.43 -2.73
N LEU A 8 -8.03 -1.88 -3.74
CA LEU A 8 -7.68 -1.69 -5.15
C LEU A 8 -8.23 -0.37 -5.67
N ARG A 9 -9.42 0.04 -5.22
CA ARG A 9 -10.16 1.22 -5.70
C ARG A 9 -9.59 2.54 -5.19
N THR A 10 -9.01 2.55 -4.01
CA THR A 10 -8.51 3.77 -3.36
C THR A 10 -6.98 3.84 -3.42
N PRO A 11 -6.38 5.04 -3.52
CA PRO A 11 -4.94 5.18 -3.40
C PRO A 11 -4.48 4.69 -2.01
N PRO A 12 -3.32 4.03 -1.88
CA PRO A 12 -2.80 3.62 -0.59
C PRO A 12 -2.36 4.83 0.23
N VAL A 13 -2.68 4.81 1.52
CA VAL A 13 -2.32 5.86 2.48
C VAL A 13 -1.42 5.28 3.57
N THR A 14 -0.56 6.13 4.14
CA THR A 14 0.37 5.71 5.20
C THR A 14 -0.39 5.13 6.38
N LEU A 15 0.10 4.01 6.92
CA LEU A 15 -0.41 3.40 8.14
C LEU A 15 0.66 3.48 9.23
N ALA A 16 0.43 4.30 10.24
CA ALA A 16 1.27 4.38 11.43
C ALA A 16 0.62 3.61 12.60
N SER A 17 1.40 3.19 13.59
CA SER A 17 0.87 2.69 14.86
C SER A 17 1.27 3.61 15.99
N LEU A 18 0.33 3.92 16.87
CA LEU A 18 0.55 4.70 18.09
C LEU A 18 0.51 3.74 19.28
N VAL A 19 1.45 3.84 20.21
CA VAL A 19 1.48 2.99 21.42
C VAL A 19 1.99 3.77 22.63
N GLY A 20 1.37 3.54 23.79
CA GLY A 20 1.58 4.36 24.99
C GLY A 20 0.75 5.66 24.94
N CYS A 21 0.42 6.22 26.11
CA CYS A 21 -0.42 7.42 26.25
C CYS A 21 -1.73 7.35 25.40
N PRO A 22 -2.59 6.33 25.61
CA PRO A 22 -3.80 6.11 24.79
C PRO A 22 -4.76 7.31 24.79
N GLU A 23 -4.75 8.13 25.84
CA GLU A 23 -5.51 9.37 25.95
C GLU A 23 -5.19 10.39 24.84
N LEU A 24 -3.97 10.34 24.27
CA LEU A 24 -3.54 11.23 23.20
C LEU A 24 -3.79 10.66 21.80
N HIS A 25 -4.15 9.39 21.67
CA HIS A 25 -4.34 8.75 20.36
C HIS A 25 -5.44 9.43 19.55
N PRO A 26 -6.64 9.74 20.09
CA PRO A 26 -7.68 10.42 19.32
C PRO A 26 -7.23 11.77 18.76
N LEU A 27 -6.48 12.54 19.55
CA LEU A 27 -5.97 13.85 19.17
C LEU A 27 -4.96 13.75 18.01
N ILE A 28 -3.98 12.84 18.12
CA ILE A 28 -2.98 12.62 17.08
C ILE A 28 -3.63 12.04 15.82
N SER A 29 -4.49 11.03 15.97
CA SER A 29 -5.20 10.38 14.86
C SER A 29 -6.08 11.38 14.10
N THR A 30 -6.80 12.27 14.80
CA THR A 30 -7.63 13.30 14.16
C THR A 30 -6.77 14.28 13.35
N HIS A 31 -5.62 14.70 13.90
CA HIS A 31 -4.70 15.56 13.17
C HIS A 31 -4.12 14.86 11.94
N PHE A 32 -3.68 13.61 12.09
CA PHE A 32 -3.13 12.80 11.01
C PHE A 32 -4.12 12.55 9.87
N LEU A 33 -5.41 12.41 10.16
CA LEU A 33 -6.47 12.31 9.15
C LEU A 33 -6.72 13.62 8.40
N SER A 34 -6.36 14.77 8.98
CA SER A 34 -6.48 16.08 8.34
C SER A 34 -5.30 16.44 7.42
N GLU A 35 -4.21 15.68 7.47
CA GLU A 35 -3.05 15.85 6.60
C GLU A 35 -3.36 15.47 5.14
N GLN A 36 -2.56 15.99 4.21
CA GLN A 36 -2.68 15.67 2.78
C GLN A 36 -1.33 15.16 2.23
N PRO A 37 -1.19 13.85 1.93
CA PRO A 37 -2.19 12.79 2.11
C PRO A 37 -2.43 12.42 3.59
N PRO A 38 -3.60 11.86 3.93
CA PRO A 38 -3.92 11.48 5.30
C PRO A 38 -3.06 10.31 5.78
N ILE A 39 -2.82 10.25 7.09
CA ILE A 39 -2.12 9.16 7.76
C ILE A 39 -3.12 8.37 8.61
N ASN A 40 -3.34 7.11 8.25
CA ASN A 40 -4.14 6.19 9.05
C ASN A 40 -3.34 5.71 10.26
N THR A 41 -4.03 5.45 11.37
CA THR A 41 -3.41 5.05 12.63
C THR A 41 -3.97 3.75 13.18
N LEU A 42 -3.09 2.90 13.71
CA LEU A 42 -3.43 1.77 14.57
C LEU A 42 -3.11 2.15 16.02
N ALA A 43 -4.15 2.47 16.78
CA ALA A 43 -4.05 2.77 18.20
C ALA A 43 -3.86 1.47 19.00
N LEU A 44 -2.72 1.31 19.66
CA LEU A 44 -2.42 0.20 20.56
C LEU A 44 -2.53 0.68 22.01
N PRO A 45 -3.44 0.13 22.83
CA PRO A 45 -3.68 0.63 24.18
C PRO A 45 -2.47 0.46 25.10
N ASP A 46 -1.63 -0.55 24.84
CA ASP A 46 -0.47 -0.88 25.67
C ASP A 46 0.68 -1.47 24.84
N PHE A 47 1.89 -1.44 25.41
CA PHE A 47 3.12 -1.94 24.76
C PHE A 47 3.13 -3.47 24.54
N SER A 48 2.32 -4.25 25.25
CA SER A 48 2.21 -5.71 25.04
C SER A 48 1.54 -6.04 23.69
N LYS A 49 0.67 -5.16 23.20
CA LYS A 49 -0.01 -5.33 21.90
C LYS A 49 0.89 -5.14 20.69
N ILE A 50 2.12 -4.65 20.86
CA ILE A 50 3.09 -4.54 19.75
C ILE A 50 3.42 -5.92 19.16
N SER A 51 3.28 -6.98 19.95
CA SER A 51 3.40 -8.37 19.50
C SER A 51 2.44 -8.75 18.35
N LEU A 52 1.37 -7.99 18.11
CA LEU A 52 0.47 -8.17 16.96
C LEU A 52 1.22 -8.02 15.61
N PHE A 53 2.31 -7.26 15.57
CA PHE A 53 3.11 -7.07 14.36
C PHE A 53 4.19 -8.14 14.17
N ASN A 54 4.33 -9.06 15.13
CA ASN A 54 5.32 -10.12 15.04
C ASN A 54 5.21 -10.87 13.72
N LYS A 55 6.38 -11.25 13.21
CA LYS A 55 6.42 -12.17 12.09
C LYS A 55 5.97 -13.54 12.57
N LYS A 56 4.69 -13.85 12.39
CA LYS A 56 4.20 -15.23 12.47
C LYS A 56 5.15 -16.07 11.62
N ARG A 57 5.80 -17.06 12.23
CA ARG A 57 6.52 -18.09 11.48
C ARG A 57 5.48 -18.75 10.59
N ASP A 58 5.75 -18.80 9.29
CA ASP A 58 4.96 -19.67 8.43
C ASP A 58 5.14 -21.10 8.98
N PRO A 59 4.06 -21.85 9.28
CA PRO A 59 4.16 -23.21 9.79
C PRO A 59 4.94 -24.15 8.83
N ASP A 60 5.10 -23.75 7.56
CA ASP A 60 5.92 -24.44 6.56
C ASP A 60 7.45 -24.23 6.71
N SER A 61 7.92 -23.39 7.64
CA SER A 61 9.37 -23.17 7.82
C SER A 61 10.13 -24.33 8.47
N THR A 62 9.42 -25.32 9.01
CA THR A 62 9.98 -26.61 9.48
C THR A 62 9.88 -27.73 8.43
N ALA A 63 9.26 -27.48 7.27
CA ALA A 63 9.30 -28.42 6.15
C ALA A 63 10.55 -28.15 5.32
N THR A 64 11.40 -29.18 5.18
CA THR A 64 12.65 -29.16 4.40
C THR A 64 12.44 -29.02 2.88
N SER A 65 11.27 -28.56 2.45
CA SER A 65 10.93 -28.28 1.06
C SER A 65 10.06 -27.02 1.00
N PRO A 66 10.36 -26.06 0.10
CA PRO A 66 9.48 -24.92 -0.09
C PRO A 66 8.15 -25.44 -0.63
N SER A 67 7.09 -25.35 0.18
CA SER A 67 5.73 -25.61 -0.29
C SER A 67 5.48 -24.74 -1.54
N PRO A 68 5.04 -25.32 -2.67
CA PRO A 68 4.78 -24.54 -3.87
C PRO A 68 3.74 -23.48 -3.51
N ALA A 69 4.03 -22.21 -3.76
CA ALA A 69 3.06 -21.16 -3.50
C ALA A 69 1.78 -21.47 -4.28
N LEU A 70 0.67 -21.71 -3.57
CA LEU A 70 -0.61 -22.21 -4.12
C LEU A 70 -1.26 -21.29 -5.17
N GLY A 71 -0.76 -20.07 -5.38
CA GLY A 71 -1.24 -19.15 -6.41
C GLY A 71 -0.27 -18.00 -6.67
N ILE A 72 -0.50 -17.18 -7.70
CA ILE A 72 0.36 -16.08 -8.11
C ILE A 72 0.33 -14.93 -7.08
N LEU A 73 -0.83 -14.43 -6.68
CA LEU A 73 -0.97 -13.38 -5.66
C LEU A 73 -1.64 -13.92 -4.40
N LYS A 74 -1.13 -13.51 -3.22
CA LYS A 74 -1.78 -13.83 -1.95
C LYS A 74 -2.92 -12.84 -1.71
N ARG A 75 -4.16 -13.35 -1.61
CA ARG A 75 -5.41 -12.57 -1.49
C ARG A 75 -5.31 -11.41 -0.50
N ASP A 76 -4.96 -11.69 0.76
CA ASP A 76 -4.98 -10.65 1.81
C ASP A 76 -3.69 -9.83 1.88
N TRP A 77 -2.76 -9.96 0.92
CA TRP A 77 -1.47 -9.27 1.01
C TRP A 77 -1.66 -7.75 0.96
N LEU A 78 -2.45 -7.24 0.02
CA LEU A 78 -2.69 -5.81 -0.13
C LEU A 78 -3.47 -5.26 1.06
N LEU A 79 -4.61 -5.89 1.40
CA LEU A 79 -5.40 -5.55 2.59
C LEU A 79 -4.53 -5.46 3.85
N LYS A 80 -3.67 -6.45 4.08
CA LYS A 80 -2.76 -6.47 5.23
C LYS A 80 -1.84 -5.24 5.27
N HIS A 81 -1.25 -4.85 4.15
CA HIS A 81 -0.30 -3.72 4.12
C HIS A 81 -1.01 -2.36 4.17
N ARG A 82 -2.32 -2.32 3.90
CA ARG A 82 -3.13 -1.11 4.03
C ARG A 82 -3.78 -0.92 5.41
N THR A 83 -4.04 -2.01 6.14
CA THR A 83 -4.91 -1.95 7.33
C THR A 83 -4.34 -2.62 8.58
N LYS A 84 -3.32 -3.49 8.47
CA LYS A 84 -2.87 -4.33 9.59
C LYS A 84 -1.38 -4.21 9.91
N LEU A 85 -0.54 -3.89 8.93
CA LEU A 85 0.90 -3.79 9.11
C LEU A 85 1.34 -2.33 8.94
N PRO A 86 1.71 -1.63 10.02
CA PRO A 86 2.12 -0.24 9.92
C PRO A 86 3.52 -0.13 9.27
N SER A 87 3.78 0.97 8.58
CA SER A 87 5.12 1.32 8.09
C SER A 87 5.97 1.98 9.17
N VAL A 88 5.33 2.65 10.13
CA VAL A 88 5.98 3.37 11.24
C VAL A 88 5.28 3.06 12.56
N LEU A 89 6.05 2.86 13.62
CA LEU A 89 5.58 2.79 15.00
C LEU A 89 6.03 4.06 15.74
N ALA A 90 5.09 4.79 16.32
CA ALA A 90 5.34 5.93 17.20
C ALA A 90 5.04 5.51 18.64
N ALA A 91 6.09 5.48 19.48
CA ALA A 91 5.93 5.17 20.90
C ALA A 91 5.88 6.47 21.71
N LEU A 92 4.80 6.65 22.46
CA LEU A 92 4.58 7.79 23.34
C LEU A 92 5.02 7.40 24.76
N PHE A 93 5.93 8.18 25.33
CA PHE A 93 6.39 8.03 26.71
C PHE A 93 6.13 9.31 27.49
N PRO A 94 5.48 9.24 28.67
CA PRO A 94 5.40 10.36 29.57
C PRO A 94 6.78 10.87 30.00
N SER A 95 6.92 12.18 30.18
CA SER A 95 8.12 12.87 30.67
C SER A 95 8.65 12.27 31.98
N HIS A 96 7.76 11.89 32.90
CA HIS A 96 8.15 11.31 34.19
C HIS A 96 8.86 9.95 34.06
N HIS A 97 8.72 9.23 32.94
CA HIS A 97 9.53 8.04 32.67
C HIS A 97 11.00 8.36 32.36
N LEU A 98 11.28 9.60 31.97
CA LEU A 98 12.62 10.13 31.75
C LEU A 98 13.18 10.87 32.98
N ALA A 99 12.36 11.05 34.02
CA ALA A 99 12.77 11.70 35.27
C ALA A 99 13.79 10.85 36.05
N ALA A 100 14.25 11.37 37.19
CA ALA A 100 15.37 10.80 37.94
C ALA A 100 15.15 9.40 38.54
N ASP A 101 13.92 8.88 38.53
CA ASP A 101 13.60 7.56 39.08
C ASP A 101 14.20 6.41 38.21
N PRO A 102 15.15 5.63 38.74
CA PRO A 102 15.75 4.50 38.03
C PRO A 102 14.75 3.42 37.61
N ALA A 103 13.66 3.21 38.36
CA ALA A 103 12.68 2.17 38.08
C ALA A 103 11.90 2.47 36.79
N HIS A 104 11.43 3.71 36.64
CA HIS A 104 10.73 4.14 35.42
C HIS A 104 11.65 4.10 34.19
N TRP A 105 12.91 4.49 34.35
CA TRP A 105 13.91 4.39 33.28
C TRP A 105 14.14 2.94 32.84
N LEU A 106 14.22 2.00 33.79
CA LEU A 106 14.38 0.57 33.50
C LEU A 106 13.17 0.03 32.73
N GLN A 107 11.96 0.41 33.12
CA GLN A 107 10.73 0.02 32.43
C GLN A 107 10.70 0.56 30.99
N LEU A 108 11.04 1.84 30.79
CA LEU A 108 11.17 2.44 29.47
C LEU A 108 12.19 1.67 28.60
N CYS A 109 13.34 1.31 29.17
CA CYS A 109 14.34 0.50 28.49
C CYS A 109 13.79 -0.87 28.04
N SER A 110 13.00 -1.54 28.89
CA SER A 110 12.36 -2.82 28.58
C SER A 110 11.33 -2.69 27.44
N HIS A 111 10.52 -1.63 27.46
CA HIS A 111 9.59 -1.33 26.37
C HIS A 111 10.33 -1.07 25.05
N LEU A 112 11.42 -0.30 25.07
CA LEU A 112 12.24 -0.06 23.88
C LEU A 112 12.85 -1.34 23.31
N ASP A 113 13.35 -2.26 24.13
CA ASP A 113 13.85 -3.56 23.65
C ASP A 113 12.77 -4.42 23.01
N SER A 114 11.59 -4.43 23.62
CA SER A 114 10.42 -5.14 23.09
C SER A 114 10.03 -4.57 21.73
N ILE A 115 9.96 -3.24 21.60
CA ILE A 115 9.71 -2.54 20.33
C ILE A 115 10.76 -2.93 19.29
N LYS A 116 12.05 -2.81 19.62
CA LYS A 116 13.17 -3.09 18.70
C LYS A 116 13.11 -4.50 18.13
N THR A 117 12.75 -5.49 18.95
CA THR A 117 12.58 -6.88 18.51
C THR A 117 11.53 -7.00 17.41
N VAL A 118 10.39 -6.33 17.57
CA VAL A 118 9.27 -6.38 16.62
C VAL A 118 9.58 -5.60 15.34
N ILE A 119 10.07 -4.37 15.45
CA ILE A 119 10.27 -3.49 14.30
C ILE A 119 11.36 -4.01 13.36
N ARG A 120 12.45 -4.58 13.90
CA ARG A 120 13.57 -5.12 13.09
C ARG A 120 13.13 -6.30 12.23
N ALA A 121 12.28 -7.18 12.75
CA ALA A 121 11.79 -8.36 12.02
C ALA A 121 10.96 -8.01 10.77
N ARG A 122 10.39 -6.80 10.73
CA ARG A 122 9.49 -6.31 9.68
C ARG A 122 10.02 -5.07 8.95
N ASN A 123 11.20 -4.56 9.33
CA ASN A 123 11.75 -3.27 8.89
C ASN A 123 10.83 -2.07 9.21
N ILE A 124 9.94 -2.18 10.21
CA ILE A 124 9.06 -1.06 10.60
C ILE A 124 9.94 0.09 11.11
N LYS A 125 9.64 1.31 10.71
CA LYS A 125 10.39 2.49 11.16
C LYS A 125 9.89 2.96 12.52
N PHE A 126 10.72 3.70 13.24
CA PHE A 126 10.46 4.02 14.64
C PHE A 126 10.62 5.51 14.91
N ALA A 127 9.61 6.08 15.57
CA ALA A 127 9.63 7.43 16.12
C ALA A 127 9.32 7.37 17.61
N VAL A 128 9.91 8.28 18.37
CA VAL A 128 9.68 8.42 19.81
C VAL A 128 8.99 9.74 20.07
N VAL A 129 7.92 9.71 20.84
CA VAL A 129 7.20 10.91 21.27
C VAL A 129 7.33 11.02 22.78
N VAL A 130 7.85 12.14 23.26
CA VAL A 130 7.96 12.42 24.69
C VAL A 130 6.85 13.37 25.08
N VAL A 131 5.95 12.93 25.95
CA VAL A 131 4.74 13.65 26.35
C VAL A 131 5.02 14.45 27.62
N VAL A 132 4.95 15.77 27.55
CA VAL A 132 5.26 16.69 28.65
C VAL A 132 3.96 17.32 29.16
N GLN A 133 3.73 17.31 30.49
CA GLN A 133 2.48 17.80 31.10
C GLN A 133 2.58 19.24 31.65
N THR A 134 3.77 19.67 32.10
CA THR A 134 4.02 21.04 32.55
C THR A 134 5.32 21.57 31.94
N ASN A 135 5.41 22.88 31.73
CA ASN A 135 6.65 23.53 31.26
C ASN A 135 7.83 23.36 32.24
N ALA A 136 7.58 22.80 33.43
CA ALA A 136 8.56 22.56 34.48
C ALA A 136 9.17 21.13 34.46
N ASP A 137 8.69 20.23 33.60
CA ASP A 137 9.39 18.97 33.31
C ASP A 137 10.57 19.27 32.38
N GLU A 138 11.60 19.98 32.88
CA GLU A 138 12.87 20.13 32.18
C GLU A 138 13.57 18.76 32.13
N ILE A 139 13.23 17.98 31.11
CA ILE A 139 13.98 16.77 30.76
C ILE A 139 15.36 17.22 30.32
N SER A 140 16.39 16.82 31.06
CA SER A 140 17.76 17.24 30.71
C SER A 140 18.17 16.73 29.33
N GLU A 141 18.99 17.52 28.64
CA GLU A 141 19.56 17.13 27.34
C GLU A 141 20.28 15.77 27.41
N ASP A 142 20.96 15.47 28.51
CA ASP A 142 21.61 14.18 28.75
C ASP A 142 20.62 13.00 28.76
N ARG A 143 19.42 13.20 29.31
CA ARG A 143 18.35 12.18 29.31
C ARG A 143 17.78 12.00 27.91
N MET A 144 17.59 13.08 27.15
CA MET A 144 17.17 13.00 25.75
C MET A 144 18.24 12.31 24.88
N ILE A 145 19.53 12.55 25.13
CA ILE A 145 20.64 11.83 24.48
C ILE A 145 20.61 10.33 24.84
N ALA A 146 20.42 10.00 26.13
CA ALA A 146 20.33 8.62 26.59
C ALA A 146 19.13 7.89 25.97
N LEU A 147 17.97 8.55 25.88
CA LEU A 147 16.77 8.01 25.25
C LEU A 147 17.04 7.69 23.79
N ARG A 148 17.60 8.64 23.03
CA ARG A 148 17.95 8.46 21.61
C ARG A 148 18.89 7.29 21.39
N LYS A 149 19.96 7.21 22.19
CA LYS A 149 20.93 6.10 22.13
C LYS A 149 20.27 4.76 22.45
N ARG A 150 19.36 4.72 23.44
CA ARG A 150 18.66 3.48 23.85
C ARG A 150 17.68 2.99 22.79
N ALA A 151 16.95 3.94 22.20
CA ALA A 151 15.96 3.73 21.15
C ALA A 151 16.58 3.47 19.77
N GLU A 152 17.85 3.83 19.57
CA GLU A 152 18.57 3.74 18.29
C GLU A 152 17.88 4.58 17.18
N VAL A 153 17.50 5.81 17.53
CA VAL A 153 16.83 6.75 16.62
C VAL A 153 17.58 8.08 16.53
N ASP A 154 17.52 8.70 15.35
CA ASP A 154 18.04 10.05 15.12
C ASP A 154 17.26 11.11 15.90
N ALA A 155 17.90 12.24 16.18
CA ALA A 155 17.28 13.36 16.91
C ALA A 155 15.98 13.84 16.28
N LYS A 156 15.91 13.90 14.94
CA LYS A 156 14.72 14.32 14.19
C LYS A 156 13.52 13.35 14.28
N HIS A 157 13.75 12.12 14.74
CA HIS A 157 12.69 11.13 14.96
C HIS A 157 12.18 11.13 16.41
N VAL A 158 12.70 12.03 17.25
CA VAL A 158 12.19 12.27 18.60
C VAL A 158 11.41 13.58 18.62
N VAL A 159 10.14 13.52 19.01
CA VAL A 159 9.25 14.68 19.07
C VAL A 159 8.79 14.88 20.50
N VAL A 160 9.03 16.06 21.06
CA VAL A 160 8.44 16.46 22.34
C VAL A 160 7.06 17.03 22.07
N LEU A 161 6.04 16.51 22.76
CA LEU A 161 4.62 16.88 22.62
C LEU A 161 4.09 17.37 23.96
N ASN A 162 3.66 18.63 24.01
CA ASN A 162 2.93 19.18 25.15
C ASN A 162 1.45 19.38 24.75
N PRO A 163 0.52 18.54 25.23
CA PRO A 163 -0.90 18.66 24.89
C PRO A 163 -1.56 19.89 25.52
N ASN A 164 -0.96 20.50 26.55
CA ASN A 164 -1.50 21.65 27.27
C ASN A 164 -1.09 22.99 26.65
N ASP A 165 -0.05 23.00 25.81
CA ASP A 165 0.39 24.19 25.09
C ASP A 165 -0.38 24.35 23.78
N THR A 166 -1.54 25.00 23.85
CA THR A 166 -2.41 25.19 22.68
C THR A 166 -1.76 26.02 21.57
N SER A 167 -0.78 26.86 21.88
CA SER A 167 -0.05 27.68 20.90
C SER A 167 0.85 26.83 20.01
N GLU A 168 1.61 25.90 20.61
CA GLU A 168 2.61 25.10 19.89
C GLU A 168 2.10 23.70 19.48
N LEU A 169 0.98 23.25 20.04
CA LEU A 169 0.44 21.90 19.81
C LEU A 169 0.26 21.60 18.32
N LYS A 170 -0.36 22.52 17.57
CA LYS A 170 -0.61 22.32 16.14
C LYS A 170 0.70 22.18 15.34
N GLN A 171 1.69 23.01 15.66
CA GLN A 171 3.01 22.95 15.01
C GLN A 171 3.74 21.65 15.34
N THR A 172 3.64 21.20 16.59
CA THR A 172 4.26 19.95 17.04
C THR A 172 3.60 18.71 16.42
N LEU A 173 2.27 18.69 16.31
CA LEU A 173 1.55 17.62 15.63
C LEU A 173 1.89 17.57 14.14
N HIS A 174 2.03 18.72 13.50
CA HIS A 174 2.45 18.78 12.10
C HIS A 174 3.90 18.29 11.92
N ARG A 175 4.81 18.68 12.82
CA ARG A 175 6.18 18.13 12.87
C ARG A 175 6.16 16.61 13.02
N LEU A 176 5.33 16.08 13.91
CA LEU A 176 5.16 14.64 14.09
C LEU A 176 4.65 13.97 12.80
N ALA A 177 3.61 14.52 12.16
CA ALA A 177 3.07 14.00 10.90
C ALA A 177 4.12 13.99 9.78
N SER A 178 4.94 15.04 9.69
CA SER A 178 6.06 15.14 8.74
C SER A 178 7.12 14.06 9.00
N THR A 179 7.53 13.89 10.25
CA THR A 179 8.45 12.81 10.66
C THR A 179 7.91 11.42 10.31
N ILE A 180 6.63 11.15 10.57
CA ILE A 180 5.99 9.88 10.23
C ILE A 180 5.93 9.67 8.72
N SER A 181 5.62 10.72 7.95
CA SER A 181 5.57 10.65 6.49
C SER A 181 6.94 10.36 5.88
N GLU A 182 8.01 11.01 6.40
CA GLU A 182 9.39 10.75 5.97
C GLU A 182 9.78 9.28 6.23
N LEU A 183 9.55 8.79 7.46
CA LEU A 183 9.86 7.42 7.85
C LEU A 183 9.05 6.40 7.03
N ALA A 184 7.76 6.66 6.78
CA ALA A 184 6.93 5.82 5.93
C ALA A 184 7.45 5.76 4.49
N GLY A 185 7.86 6.90 3.92
CA GLY A 185 8.49 6.96 2.61
C GLY A 185 9.76 6.11 2.52
N ALA A 186 10.60 6.15 3.57
CA ALA A 186 11.79 5.31 3.67
C ALA A 186 11.45 3.81 3.74
N PHE A 187 10.45 3.43 4.55
CA PHE A 187 9.96 2.05 4.65
C PHE A 187 9.57 1.48 3.29
N TYR A 188 8.67 2.17 2.57
CA TYR A 188 8.15 1.68 1.28
C TYR A 188 9.24 1.65 0.21
N ARG A 189 10.18 2.60 0.24
CA ARG A 189 11.32 2.64 -0.69
C ARG A 189 12.23 1.44 -0.50
N GLU A 190 12.59 1.13 0.74
CA GLU A 190 13.46 0.00 1.05
C GLU A 190 12.79 -1.35 0.76
N GLU A 191 11.51 -1.49 1.09
CA GLU A 191 10.74 -2.71 0.80
C GLU A 191 10.59 -2.93 -0.71
N GLY A 192 10.27 -1.87 -1.47
CA GLY A 192 10.24 -1.90 -2.93
C GLY A 192 11.59 -2.32 -3.52
N ARG A 193 12.69 -1.66 -3.10
CA ARG A 193 14.06 -1.98 -3.53
C ARG A 193 14.42 -3.45 -3.24
N ARG A 194 14.11 -3.94 -2.03
CA ARG A 194 14.41 -5.33 -1.62
C ARG A 194 13.72 -6.35 -2.51
N ILE A 195 12.48 -6.09 -2.92
CA ILE A 195 11.73 -6.99 -3.82
C ILE A 195 12.26 -6.86 -5.26
N LYS A 196 12.51 -5.63 -5.73
CA LYS A 196 13.07 -5.36 -7.06
C LYS A 196 14.40 -6.09 -7.31
N GLN A 197 15.28 -6.10 -6.31
CA GLN A 197 16.54 -6.86 -6.38
C GLN A 197 16.35 -8.38 -6.56
N ARG A 198 15.20 -8.95 -6.14
CA ARG A 198 14.91 -10.37 -6.37
C ARG A 198 14.54 -10.64 -7.82
N ILE A 199 13.94 -9.68 -8.51
CA ILE A 199 13.62 -9.76 -9.94
C ILE A 199 14.93 -9.69 -10.74
N GLU A 200 15.78 -8.71 -10.44
CA GLU A 200 17.04 -8.44 -11.17
C GLU A 200 18.06 -9.58 -11.05
N LYS A 201 18.14 -10.24 -9.89
CA LYS A 201 19.08 -11.34 -9.66
C LYS A 201 18.80 -12.59 -10.52
N LYS A 202 17.69 -12.64 -11.29
CA LYS A 202 17.24 -13.76 -12.15
C LYS A 202 17.16 -15.15 -11.49
N ASN A 203 17.49 -15.28 -10.20
CA ASN A 203 17.31 -16.49 -9.38
C ASN A 203 15.86 -16.64 -8.90
N VAL A 204 14.89 -16.39 -9.78
CA VAL A 204 13.48 -16.54 -9.47
C VAL A 204 13.03 -17.91 -9.97
N SER A 205 12.59 -18.76 -9.05
CA SER A 205 12.22 -20.15 -9.34
C SER A 205 10.98 -20.33 -10.22
N SER A 206 10.24 -19.26 -10.52
CA SER A 206 8.97 -19.31 -11.24
C SER A 206 8.60 -17.95 -11.83
N VAL A 207 8.08 -17.93 -13.06
CA VAL A 207 7.60 -16.69 -13.70
C VAL A 207 6.43 -16.07 -12.91
N GLU A 208 5.59 -16.87 -12.25
CA GLU A 208 4.54 -16.40 -11.34
C GLU A 208 5.08 -15.55 -10.18
N LEU A 209 6.29 -15.85 -9.69
CA LEU A 209 6.92 -15.04 -8.65
C LEU A 209 7.36 -13.69 -9.19
N ILE A 210 7.72 -13.59 -10.46
CA ILE A 210 8.04 -12.32 -11.12
C ILE A 210 6.79 -11.45 -11.17
N VAL A 211 5.64 -11.98 -11.64
CA VAL A 211 4.35 -11.28 -11.62
C VAL A 211 4.03 -10.76 -10.21
N ARG A 212 4.19 -11.61 -9.20
CA ARG A 212 3.98 -11.24 -7.78
C ARG A 212 4.92 -10.12 -7.33
N TYR A 213 6.20 -10.20 -7.68
CA TYR A 213 7.18 -9.21 -7.26
C TYR A 213 6.95 -7.87 -7.95
N CYS A 214 6.67 -7.86 -9.25
CA CYS A 214 6.31 -6.66 -10.00
C CYS A 214 5.07 -5.98 -9.38
N PHE A 215 4.01 -6.74 -9.10
CA PHE A 215 2.82 -6.22 -8.41
C PHE A 215 3.16 -5.55 -7.07
N LYS A 216 3.99 -6.20 -6.24
CA LYS A 216 4.37 -5.63 -4.93
C LYS A 216 5.23 -4.38 -5.04
N VAL A 217 6.16 -4.34 -5.99
CA VAL A 217 6.98 -3.15 -6.26
C VAL A 217 6.08 -2.00 -6.70
N ALA A 218 5.13 -2.25 -7.59
CA ALA A 218 4.17 -1.24 -8.04
C ALA A 218 3.32 -0.69 -6.89
N VAL A 219 2.78 -1.54 -6.03
CA VAL A 219 2.04 -1.12 -4.83
C VAL A 219 2.91 -0.24 -3.92
N TYR A 220 4.16 -0.63 -3.66
CA TYR A 220 5.06 0.19 -2.84
C TYR A 220 5.45 1.51 -3.50
N ALA A 221 5.49 1.58 -4.83
CA ALA A 221 5.66 2.83 -5.55
C ALA A 221 4.41 3.73 -5.39
N GLU A 222 3.20 3.18 -5.41
CA GLU A 222 1.97 3.96 -5.12
C GLU A 222 1.94 4.53 -3.71
N PHE A 223 2.37 3.79 -2.69
CA PHE A 223 2.50 4.31 -1.32
C PHE A 223 3.47 5.51 -1.23
N ARG A 224 4.38 5.66 -2.20
CA ARG A 224 5.32 6.77 -2.31
C ARG A 224 4.85 7.86 -3.27
N SER A 225 3.65 7.73 -3.84
CA SER A 225 3.15 8.57 -4.92
C SER A 225 4.07 8.59 -6.15
N ASP A 226 4.86 7.53 -6.37
CA ASP A 226 5.75 7.37 -7.52
C ASP A 226 4.97 6.68 -8.64
N TRP A 227 4.06 7.43 -9.26
CA TRP A 227 3.10 6.92 -10.24
C TRP A 227 3.75 6.33 -11.48
N THR A 228 4.91 6.87 -11.88
CA THR A 228 5.70 6.39 -13.02
C THR A 228 6.29 5.01 -12.74
N GLU A 229 6.91 4.80 -11.57
CA GLU A 229 7.42 3.47 -11.20
C GLU A 229 6.26 2.49 -10.98
N ALA A 230 5.15 2.94 -10.38
CA ALA A 230 3.96 2.11 -10.17
C ALA A 230 3.40 1.59 -11.50
N LEU A 231 3.14 2.48 -12.46
CA LEU A 231 2.62 2.14 -13.78
C LEU A 231 3.55 1.14 -14.49
N LYS A 232 4.85 1.45 -14.54
CA LYS A 232 5.86 0.59 -15.17
C LYS A 232 5.83 -0.85 -14.63
N PHE A 233 5.79 -1.02 -13.31
CA PHE A 233 5.81 -2.36 -12.72
C PHE A 233 4.47 -3.07 -12.80
N TYR A 234 3.34 -2.36 -12.85
CA TYR A 234 2.06 -2.98 -13.17
C TYR A 234 2.00 -3.49 -14.61
N GLU A 235 2.49 -2.71 -15.57
CA GLU A 235 2.59 -3.12 -16.98
C GLU A 235 3.51 -4.34 -17.13
N GLU A 236 4.69 -4.31 -16.50
CA GLU A 236 5.61 -5.45 -16.48
C GLU A 236 4.92 -6.70 -15.91
N ALA A 237 4.25 -6.59 -14.74
CA ALA A 237 3.50 -7.70 -14.16
C ALA A 237 2.44 -8.26 -15.12
N TYR A 238 1.74 -7.38 -15.84
CA TYR A 238 0.69 -7.74 -16.78
C TYR A 238 1.25 -8.46 -18.02
N HIS A 239 2.36 -7.96 -18.57
CA HIS A 239 3.02 -8.59 -19.71
C HIS A 239 3.60 -9.96 -19.33
N THR A 240 4.31 -10.05 -18.19
CA THR A 240 4.81 -11.33 -17.67
C THR A 240 3.66 -12.32 -17.38
N LEU A 241 2.51 -11.85 -16.89
CA LEU A 241 1.34 -12.71 -16.68
C LEU A 241 0.80 -13.27 -18.00
N ARG A 242 0.89 -12.54 -19.10
CA ARG A 242 0.46 -13.06 -20.41
C ARG A 242 1.38 -14.16 -20.95
N GLU A 243 2.67 -14.10 -20.65
CA GLU A 243 3.64 -15.11 -21.10
C GLU A 243 3.36 -16.50 -20.48
N ILE A 244 2.74 -16.55 -19.31
CA ILE A 244 2.42 -17.82 -18.63
C ILE A 244 1.04 -18.39 -18.98
N VAL A 245 0.26 -17.71 -19.82
CA VAL A 245 -1.02 -18.20 -20.32
C VAL A 245 -0.78 -19.44 -21.17
N GLY A 246 -1.37 -20.57 -20.79
CA GLY A 246 -1.26 -21.83 -21.55
C GLY A 246 0.06 -22.59 -21.37
N VAL A 247 1.02 -22.07 -20.59
CA VAL A 247 2.34 -22.70 -20.38
C VAL A 247 2.40 -23.55 -19.11
N THR A 248 1.70 -23.14 -18.06
CA THR A 248 1.80 -23.73 -16.72
C THR A 248 0.61 -24.63 -16.39
N THR A 249 0.90 -25.85 -15.93
CA THR A 249 -0.07 -26.92 -15.64
C THR A 249 -0.27 -27.17 -14.14
N ARG A 250 0.19 -26.25 -13.27
CA ARG A 250 0.17 -26.41 -11.80
C ARG A 250 -1.23 -26.55 -11.20
N LEU A 251 -2.25 -26.01 -11.87
CA LEU A 251 -3.65 -26.11 -11.50
C LEU A 251 -4.44 -26.71 -12.67
N PRO A 252 -5.61 -27.33 -12.41
CA PRO A 252 -6.58 -27.66 -13.44
C PRO A 252 -6.79 -26.47 -14.38
N ALA A 253 -6.89 -26.72 -15.69
CA ALA A 253 -6.91 -25.68 -16.71
C ALA A 253 -7.94 -24.57 -16.46
N VAL A 254 -9.14 -24.95 -15.98
CA VAL A 254 -10.21 -24.01 -15.61
C VAL A 254 -9.80 -23.12 -14.44
N GLN A 255 -9.29 -23.71 -13.34
CA GLN A 255 -8.86 -22.96 -12.16
C GLN A 255 -7.70 -22.01 -12.49
N ARG A 256 -6.74 -22.48 -13.30
CA ARG A 256 -5.61 -21.64 -13.72
C ARG A 256 -6.07 -20.46 -14.56
N LEU A 257 -7.01 -20.68 -15.48
CA LEU A 257 -7.53 -19.63 -16.32
C LEU A 257 -8.29 -18.57 -15.51
N VAL A 258 -9.09 -19.01 -14.54
CA VAL A 258 -9.77 -18.11 -13.60
C VAL A 258 -8.76 -17.28 -12.82
N GLU A 259 -7.71 -17.90 -12.26
CA GLU A 259 -6.66 -17.19 -11.53
C GLU A 259 -5.95 -16.13 -12.40
N ILE A 260 -5.58 -16.48 -13.64
CA ILE A 260 -4.96 -15.54 -14.58
C ILE A 260 -5.90 -14.37 -14.88
N LYS A 261 -7.18 -14.64 -15.17
CA LYS A 261 -8.18 -13.60 -15.44
C LYS A 261 -8.39 -12.69 -14.23
N SER A 262 -8.45 -13.24 -13.02
CA SER A 262 -8.59 -12.45 -11.80
C SER A 262 -7.38 -11.52 -11.55
N ILE A 263 -6.17 -11.94 -11.89
CA ILE A 263 -4.97 -11.10 -11.69
C ILE A 263 -4.82 -10.10 -12.82
N SER A 264 -5.10 -10.50 -14.07
CA SER A 264 -5.04 -9.60 -15.20
C SER A 264 -6.03 -8.45 -15.08
N GLU A 265 -7.20 -8.74 -14.52
CA GLU A 265 -8.21 -7.76 -14.15
C GLU A 265 -7.69 -6.77 -13.10
N GLN A 266 -7.10 -7.24 -12.00
CA GLN A 266 -6.53 -6.34 -10.98
C GLN A 266 -5.44 -5.44 -11.55
N LEU A 267 -4.54 -5.99 -12.38
CA LEU A 267 -3.48 -5.24 -13.03
C LEU A 267 -4.04 -4.23 -14.04
N HIS A 268 -4.99 -4.66 -14.87
CA HIS A 268 -5.68 -3.81 -15.84
C HIS A 268 -6.39 -2.64 -15.14
N PHE A 269 -7.11 -2.91 -14.04
CA PHE A 269 -7.77 -1.89 -13.24
C PHE A 269 -6.78 -0.84 -12.75
N LYS A 270 -5.65 -1.25 -12.15
CA LYS A 270 -4.63 -0.32 -11.62
C LYS A 270 -3.99 0.50 -12.73
N ILE A 271 -3.65 -0.10 -13.87
CA ILE A 271 -3.05 0.60 -15.01
C ILE A 271 -4.02 1.64 -15.59
N SER A 272 -5.26 1.23 -15.87
CA SER A 272 -6.30 2.14 -16.37
C SER A 272 -6.54 3.29 -15.40
N THR A 273 -6.62 3.00 -14.10
CA THR A 273 -6.79 4.02 -13.05
C THR A 273 -5.64 5.03 -13.04
N LEU A 274 -4.38 4.57 -13.10
CA LEU A 274 -3.21 5.45 -13.11
C LEU A 274 -3.13 6.30 -14.38
N LEU A 275 -3.42 5.72 -15.55
CA LEU A 275 -3.45 6.46 -16.82
C LEU A 275 -4.52 7.56 -16.80
N LEU A 276 -5.73 7.22 -16.36
CA LEU A 276 -6.86 8.16 -16.29
C LEU A 276 -6.63 9.29 -15.28
N HIS A 277 -6.14 8.99 -14.07
CA HIS A 277 -5.78 10.02 -13.09
C HIS A 277 -4.63 10.91 -13.56
N SER A 278 -3.76 10.42 -14.45
CA SER A 278 -2.70 11.22 -15.08
C SER A 278 -3.19 12.04 -16.29
N GLY A 279 -4.49 12.03 -16.59
CA GLY A 279 -5.07 12.70 -17.76
C GLY A 279 -4.79 12.01 -19.10
N LYS A 280 -4.17 10.84 -19.11
CA LYS A 280 -3.76 10.09 -20.31
C LYS A 280 -4.90 9.22 -20.86
N VAL A 281 -6.04 9.84 -21.16
CA VAL A 281 -7.27 9.14 -21.56
C VAL A 281 -7.06 8.29 -22.82
N ALA A 282 -6.38 8.83 -23.84
CA ALA A 282 -6.09 8.08 -25.07
C ALA A 282 -5.24 6.82 -24.81
N GLU A 283 -4.23 6.91 -23.94
CA GLU A 283 -3.43 5.75 -23.53
C GLU A 283 -4.27 4.73 -22.78
N ALA A 284 -5.18 5.16 -21.89
CA ALA A 284 -6.09 4.27 -21.17
C ALA A 284 -7.04 3.52 -22.12
N VAL A 285 -7.61 4.20 -23.13
CA VAL A 285 -8.48 3.58 -24.14
C VAL A 285 -7.70 2.58 -25.00
N MET A 286 -6.48 2.94 -25.43
CA MET A 286 -5.61 2.00 -26.15
C MET A 286 -5.26 0.78 -25.30
N TRP A 287 -4.97 0.98 -24.02
CA TRP A 287 -4.69 -0.08 -23.05
C TRP A 287 -5.90 -1.03 -22.91
N PHE A 288 -7.11 -0.49 -22.74
CA PHE A 288 -8.34 -1.30 -22.68
C PHE A 288 -8.56 -2.12 -23.95
N ARG A 289 -8.36 -1.53 -25.14
CA ARG A 289 -8.45 -2.26 -26.41
C ARG A 289 -7.46 -3.42 -26.48
N GLN A 290 -6.23 -3.21 -26.02
CA GLN A 290 -5.21 -4.27 -25.95
C GLN A 290 -5.61 -5.37 -24.97
N HIS A 291 -6.12 -5.01 -23.79
CA HIS A 291 -6.61 -5.95 -22.79
C HIS A 291 -7.76 -6.81 -23.34
N ARG A 292 -8.81 -6.17 -23.87
CA ARG A 292 -9.94 -6.84 -24.53
C ARG A 292 -9.47 -7.82 -25.59
N ASN A 293 -8.63 -7.37 -26.52
CA ASN A 293 -8.20 -8.21 -27.64
C ASN A 293 -7.39 -9.43 -27.19
N ALA A 294 -6.60 -9.30 -26.12
CA ALA A 294 -5.81 -10.39 -25.56
C ALA A 294 -6.68 -11.46 -24.89
N TYR A 295 -7.72 -11.05 -24.17
CA TYR A 295 -8.56 -11.98 -23.41
C TYR A 295 -9.82 -12.44 -24.16
N LYS A 296 -10.24 -11.77 -25.25
CA LYS A 296 -11.42 -12.14 -26.05
C LYS A 296 -11.43 -13.58 -26.56
N ARG A 297 -10.25 -14.13 -26.87
CA ARG A 297 -10.10 -15.50 -27.37
C ARG A 297 -9.81 -16.50 -26.27
N LEU A 298 -9.59 -16.04 -25.04
CA LEU A 298 -9.23 -16.87 -23.90
C LEU A 298 -10.48 -17.34 -23.15
N VAL A 299 -11.39 -17.98 -23.90
CA VAL A 299 -12.71 -18.40 -23.40
C VAL A 299 -12.57 -19.45 -22.30
N GLY A 300 -11.78 -20.50 -22.57
CA GLY A 300 -11.61 -21.64 -21.68
C GLY A 300 -12.44 -22.84 -22.15
N ALA A 301 -12.68 -23.77 -21.23
CA ALA A 301 -13.46 -24.98 -21.50
C ALA A 301 -14.96 -24.63 -21.70
N PRO A 302 -15.71 -25.40 -22.52
CA PRO A 302 -17.12 -25.13 -22.81
C PRO A 302 -18.00 -25.02 -21.55
N GLU A 303 -17.70 -25.81 -20.52
CA GLU A 303 -18.45 -25.85 -19.25
C GLU A 303 -18.39 -24.51 -18.49
N GLY A 304 -17.37 -23.69 -18.76
CA GLY A 304 -17.14 -22.38 -18.14
C GLY A 304 -17.35 -21.18 -19.08
N ILE A 305 -17.99 -21.38 -20.24
CA ILE A 305 -18.14 -20.31 -21.24
C ILE A 305 -18.89 -19.08 -20.69
N PHE A 306 -19.89 -19.29 -19.84
CA PHE A 306 -20.67 -18.21 -19.23
C PHE A 306 -19.79 -17.33 -18.32
N LEU A 307 -18.90 -17.94 -17.52
CA LEU A 307 -17.94 -17.22 -16.67
C LEU A 307 -17.01 -16.31 -17.49
N HIS A 308 -16.66 -16.71 -18.71
CA HIS A 308 -15.84 -15.87 -19.57
C HIS A 308 -16.57 -14.61 -20.03
N TRP A 309 -17.81 -14.77 -20.50
CA TRP A 309 -18.57 -13.64 -21.05
C TRP A 309 -19.08 -12.71 -19.95
N GLU A 310 -19.45 -13.24 -18.79
CA GLU A 310 -19.68 -12.47 -17.57
C GLU A 310 -18.43 -11.66 -17.21
N TRP A 311 -17.26 -12.31 -17.13
CA TRP A 311 -16.00 -11.63 -16.83
C TRP A 311 -15.66 -10.53 -17.84
N MET A 312 -15.87 -10.79 -19.15
CA MET A 312 -15.61 -9.84 -20.22
C MET A 312 -16.55 -8.63 -20.14
N SER A 313 -17.86 -8.86 -19.98
CA SER A 313 -18.87 -7.81 -19.81
C SER A 313 -18.49 -6.86 -18.67
N ARG A 314 -18.08 -7.43 -17.53
CA ARG A 314 -17.63 -6.65 -16.38
C ARG A 314 -16.37 -5.81 -16.65
N GLN A 315 -15.44 -6.25 -17.51
CA GLN A 315 -14.30 -5.40 -17.89
C GLN A 315 -14.76 -4.12 -18.59
N PHE A 316 -15.76 -4.21 -19.48
CA PHE A 316 -16.34 -3.02 -20.13
C PHE A 316 -17.04 -2.11 -19.12
N LEU A 317 -17.91 -2.68 -18.28
CA LEU A 317 -18.63 -1.93 -17.25
C LEU A 317 -17.66 -1.10 -16.39
N VAL A 318 -16.63 -1.77 -15.86
CA VAL A 318 -15.65 -1.17 -14.94
C VAL A 318 -14.82 -0.10 -15.62
N PHE A 319 -14.42 -0.31 -16.87
CA PHE A 319 -13.70 0.72 -17.62
C PHE A 319 -14.58 1.94 -17.93
N GLY A 320 -15.87 1.73 -18.22
CA GLY A 320 -16.86 2.81 -18.36
C GLY A 320 -16.99 3.65 -17.09
N GLU A 321 -17.10 2.99 -15.93
CA GLU A 321 -17.19 3.66 -14.63
C GLU A 321 -15.89 4.42 -14.28
N LEU A 322 -14.72 3.87 -14.61
CA LEU A 322 -13.43 4.55 -14.44
C LEU A 322 -13.36 5.83 -15.29
N LEU A 323 -13.77 5.75 -16.56
CA LEU A 323 -13.85 6.92 -17.45
C LEU A 323 -14.78 8.00 -16.89
N GLU A 324 -15.98 7.61 -16.45
CA GLU A 324 -16.95 8.53 -15.86
C GLU A 324 -16.44 9.19 -14.57
N THR A 325 -15.78 8.41 -13.71
CA THR A 325 -15.21 8.95 -12.46
C THR A 325 -14.05 9.91 -12.75
N SER A 326 -13.19 9.56 -13.70
CA SER A 326 -12.06 10.42 -14.11
C SER A 326 -12.51 11.71 -14.80
N SER A 327 -13.58 11.67 -15.61
CA SER A 327 -14.08 12.86 -16.30
C SER A 327 -14.69 13.87 -15.33
N LYS A 328 -15.36 13.41 -14.26
CA LYS A 328 -15.85 14.27 -13.15
C LYS A 328 -14.70 14.98 -12.43
N ILE A 329 -13.57 14.28 -12.23
CA ILE A 329 -12.36 14.87 -11.64
C ILE A 329 -11.73 15.90 -12.59
N ILE A 330 -11.66 15.58 -13.88
CA ILE A 330 -11.05 16.45 -14.91
C ILE A 330 -11.95 17.66 -15.23
N GLN A 331 -13.28 17.58 -15.15
CA GLN A 331 -14.15 18.76 -15.37
C GLN A 331 -13.97 19.87 -14.32
N GLY A 332 -13.32 19.59 -13.18
CA GLY A 332 -12.84 20.61 -12.23
C GLY A 332 -11.55 21.34 -12.68
N ILE A 333 -10.92 20.89 -13.77
CA ILE A 333 -9.68 21.41 -14.37
C ILE A 333 -9.88 21.47 -15.90
N SER A 334 -10.27 22.62 -16.44
CA SER A 334 -10.66 22.85 -17.85
C SER A 334 -10.06 21.87 -18.87
N PRO A 335 -10.87 21.21 -19.72
CA PRO A 335 -10.37 20.16 -20.60
C PRO A 335 -9.58 20.76 -21.77
N ILE A 336 -8.28 20.44 -21.84
CA ILE A 336 -7.49 20.65 -23.05
C ILE A 336 -7.68 19.43 -23.95
N ILE A 337 -8.29 19.70 -25.11
CA ILE A 337 -8.35 18.84 -26.28
C ILE A 337 -6.93 18.45 -26.68
N LEU A 338 -6.64 17.17 -26.98
CA LEU A 338 -5.63 16.83 -28.00
C LEU A 338 -5.68 15.37 -28.46
N ALA A 339 -5.89 15.23 -29.78
CA ALA A 339 -5.70 14.01 -30.53
C ALA A 339 -4.21 13.68 -30.67
N THR A 340 -3.86 12.39 -30.64
CA THR A 340 -2.58 11.89 -31.14
C THR A 340 -2.74 10.64 -31.99
N SER A 341 -1.84 10.54 -32.98
CA SER A 341 -1.84 9.60 -34.10
C SER A 341 -1.40 8.19 -33.68
N SER A 342 -2.35 7.29 -33.55
CA SER A 342 -2.26 5.85 -33.88
C SER A 342 -3.69 5.36 -34.15
N LYS A 343 -3.88 4.37 -35.04
CA LYS A 343 -5.19 3.86 -35.58
C LYS A 343 -6.42 4.59 -35.04
N PRO A 344 -7.14 5.41 -35.83
CA PRO A 344 -8.09 6.38 -35.29
C PRO A 344 -9.01 5.73 -34.28
N LEU A 345 -8.79 6.07 -33.00
CA LEU A 345 -9.74 5.74 -31.94
C LEU A 345 -11.07 6.34 -32.38
N THR A 346 -12.12 5.53 -32.36
CA THR A 346 -13.44 6.06 -32.72
C THR A 346 -13.82 7.05 -31.63
N GLU A 347 -14.34 8.23 -31.99
CA GLU A 347 -14.67 9.30 -31.03
C GLU A 347 -15.50 8.78 -29.83
N TRP A 348 -16.37 7.80 -30.09
CA TRP A 348 -17.21 7.14 -29.10
C TRP A 348 -16.43 6.38 -28.00
N GLU A 349 -15.24 5.85 -28.29
CA GLU A 349 -14.43 5.07 -27.32
C GLU A 349 -13.89 5.93 -26.16
N TYR A 350 -14.03 7.26 -26.22
CA TYR A 350 -13.67 8.18 -25.15
C TYR A 350 -14.80 8.42 -24.13
N TYR A 351 -16.03 7.97 -24.43
CA TYR A 351 -17.19 8.22 -23.59
C TYR A 351 -17.60 6.96 -22.82
N SER A 352 -17.95 7.11 -21.53
CA SER A 352 -18.39 5.98 -20.68
C SER A 352 -19.62 5.26 -21.23
N ALA A 353 -20.54 6.00 -21.86
CA ALA A 353 -21.77 5.47 -22.46
C ALA A 353 -21.51 4.35 -23.49
N TYR A 354 -20.42 4.44 -24.27
CA TYR A 354 -20.04 3.40 -25.22
C TYR A 354 -19.79 2.07 -24.50
N TYR A 355 -19.09 2.09 -23.38
CA TYR A 355 -18.75 0.89 -22.63
C TYR A 355 -19.96 0.28 -21.93
N TYR A 356 -20.89 1.11 -21.42
CA TYR A 356 -22.16 0.64 -20.84
C TYR A 356 -23.07 -0.03 -21.88
N GLN A 357 -23.13 0.51 -23.09
CA GLN A 357 -23.89 -0.09 -24.18
C GLN A 357 -23.33 -1.48 -24.56
N VAL A 358 -22.01 -1.62 -24.60
CA VAL A 358 -21.34 -2.88 -24.97
C VAL A 358 -21.29 -3.89 -23.83
N SER A 359 -21.35 -3.46 -22.56
CA SER A 359 -21.34 -4.36 -21.41
C SER A 359 -22.65 -5.11 -21.22
N THR A 360 -23.76 -4.62 -21.78
CA THR A 360 -25.08 -5.26 -21.60
C THR A 360 -25.12 -6.55 -22.41
N PRO A 361 -25.31 -7.73 -21.78
CA PRO A 361 -25.49 -8.96 -22.52
C PRO A 361 -26.78 -8.87 -23.37
N LEU A 362 -26.70 -9.29 -24.63
CA LEU A 362 -27.86 -9.47 -25.50
C LEU A 362 -28.78 -10.58 -24.99
#